data_AF-A0AAQ4DV15-F1
#
_entry.id   AF-A0AAQ4DV15-F1
#
_cell.length_a   1.000
_cell.length_b   1.000
_cell.length_c   1.000
_cell.angle_alpha   90.00
_cell.angle_beta   90.00
_cell.angle_gamma   90.00
#
_symmetry.space_group_name_H-M   'P 1'
#
loop_
_entity.id
_entity.type
_entity.pdbx_description
1 polymer ?
#
loop_
_entity_poly.entity_id
_entity_poly.type
_entity_poly.pdbx_seq_one_letter_code
_entity_poly.pdbx_strand_id
1 'polypeptide(L)'
;MRGKSCWDVTREGKREDEKYPGMEVSPHDYCKQVVPNQPNVTADMNSPTLQQCKLKCQYPVYQPYYYNGVLYSYYVYYYQLHNTLDYMSCGEGKVCIRGICQNIPVNGSIATRPAQPPTQRPITTTAVTTGECHCDCLTTPAIQNSAPTGLQLQKAW
;
A
#
# COMPACT_ATOMS: atom_id res chain seq x y z
N MET A 1 1.44 29.49 4.21
CA MET A 1 0.32 29.53 3.24
C MET A 1 -0.52 28.28 3.44
N ARG A 2 -1.83 28.40 3.56
CA ARG A 2 -2.79 27.29 3.72
C ARG A 2 -4.08 27.65 2.97
N GLY A 3 -4.90 26.67 2.61
CA GLY A 3 -6.14 26.90 1.87
C GLY A 3 -5.93 27.03 0.36
N LYS A 4 -6.93 27.58 -0.36
CA LYS A 4 -6.99 27.62 -1.83
C LYS A 4 -5.73 28.19 -2.48
N SER A 5 -5.10 29.18 -1.87
CA SER A 5 -3.87 29.80 -2.38
C SER A 5 -2.66 28.85 -2.39
N CYS A 6 -2.66 27.78 -1.60
CA CYS A 6 -1.63 26.73 -1.65
C CYS A 6 -1.77 25.82 -2.87
N TRP A 7 -3.00 25.69 -3.38
CA TRP A 7 -3.32 24.88 -4.56
C TRP A 7 -3.26 25.69 -5.86
N ASP A 8 -3.00 26.98 -5.76
CA ASP A 8 -2.76 27.86 -6.91
C ASP A 8 -1.32 27.68 -7.40
N VAL A 9 -1.05 26.49 -7.92
CA VAL A 9 0.29 26.07 -8.37
C VAL A 9 0.54 26.65 -9.75
N THR A 10 1.51 27.57 -9.84
CA THR A 10 1.92 28.23 -11.10
C THR A 10 2.97 27.46 -11.89
N ARG A 11 3.54 26.39 -11.32
CA ARG A 11 4.53 25.55 -12.00
C ARG A 11 3.87 24.41 -12.73
N GLU A 12 4.33 24.14 -13.94
CA GLU A 12 3.99 22.92 -14.65
C GLU A 12 4.55 21.71 -13.88
N GLY A 13 3.67 20.81 -13.48
CA GLY A 13 4.07 19.56 -12.84
C GLY A 13 4.79 18.66 -13.83
N LYS A 14 5.90 18.04 -13.40
CA LYS A 14 6.53 16.96 -14.16
C LYS A 14 5.58 15.76 -14.16
N ARG A 15 5.28 15.23 -15.35
CA ARG A 15 4.49 14.02 -15.55
C ARG A 15 5.39 12.99 -16.24
N GLU A 16 5.38 11.78 -15.70
CA GLU A 16 5.87 10.60 -16.41
C GLU A 16 4.65 9.85 -16.88
N ASP A 17 4.23 10.15 -18.11
CA ASP A 17 3.15 9.42 -18.74
C ASP A 17 3.60 7.96 -18.97
N GLU A 18 2.63 7.04 -19.02
CA GLU A 18 2.85 5.61 -19.35
C GLU A 18 3.57 4.76 -18.29
N LYS A 19 3.96 5.33 -17.15
CA LYS A 19 4.64 4.59 -16.06
C LYS A 19 3.76 4.50 -14.82
N TYR A 20 3.33 3.30 -14.50
CA TYR A 20 2.49 3.00 -13.34
C TYR A 20 3.31 2.38 -12.21
N PRO A 21 2.95 2.60 -10.94
CA PRO A 21 3.77 2.14 -9.81
C PRO A 21 4.03 0.63 -9.79
N GLY A 22 3.09 -0.19 -10.25
CA GLY A 22 3.25 -1.65 -10.32
C GLY A 22 4.18 -2.14 -11.42
N MET A 23 4.63 -1.26 -12.33
CA MET A 23 5.72 -1.53 -13.29
C MET A 23 7.09 -1.20 -12.72
N GLU A 24 7.13 -0.36 -11.69
CA GLU A 24 8.38 0.19 -11.12
C GLU A 24 8.79 -0.50 -9.82
N VAL A 25 7.81 -0.94 -9.04
CA VAL A 25 8.04 -1.54 -7.73
C VAL A 25 7.73 -3.02 -7.82
N SER A 26 8.73 -3.86 -7.56
CA SER A 26 8.54 -5.30 -7.48
C SER A 26 7.57 -5.65 -6.34
N PRO A 27 6.76 -6.72 -6.46
CA PRO A 27 5.87 -7.15 -5.38
C PRO A 27 6.60 -7.40 -4.06
N HIS A 28 7.82 -7.92 -4.13
CA HIS A 28 8.66 -8.21 -2.96
C HIS A 28 9.09 -6.93 -2.24
N ASP A 29 9.54 -5.91 -2.99
CA ASP A 29 9.96 -4.63 -2.39
C ASP A 29 8.78 -3.82 -1.89
N TYR A 30 7.64 -3.89 -2.59
CA TYR A 30 6.38 -3.35 -2.07
C TYR A 30 6.03 -3.97 -0.71
N CYS A 31 6.08 -5.30 -0.58
CA CYS A 31 5.82 -5.98 0.70
C CYS A 31 6.79 -5.55 1.81
N LYS A 32 8.09 -5.36 1.53
CA LYS A 32 9.05 -4.83 2.51
C LYS A 32 8.69 -3.42 2.97
N GLN A 33 8.13 -2.60 2.08
CA GLN A 33 7.71 -1.23 2.40
C GLN A 33 6.44 -1.21 3.27
N VAL A 34 5.45 -2.05 2.96
CA VAL A 34 4.15 -2.05 3.68
C VAL A 34 4.12 -2.90 4.94
N VAL A 35 5.08 -3.82 5.12
CA VAL A 35 5.28 -4.59 6.35
C VAL A 35 6.63 -4.19 6.99
N PRO A 36 6.72 -3.00 7.60
CA PRO A 36 7.96 -2.53 8.19
C PRO A 36 8.35 -3.37 9.42
N ASN A 37 9.65 -3.34 9.76
CA ASN A 37 10.23 -3.97 10.95
C ASN A 37 10.14 -5.51 11.00
N GLN A 38 9.77 -6.17 9.91
CA GLN A 38 9.83 -7.63 9.79
C GLN A 38 11.00 -8.03 8.89
N PRO A 39 11.87 -8.95 9.32
CA PRO A 39 12.93 -9.48 8.46
C PRO A 39 12.34 -10.46 7.44
N ASN A 40 13.02 -10.62 6.30
CA ASN A 40 12.71 -11.65 5.31
C ASN A 40 11.25 -11.63 4.79
N VAL A 41 10.65 -10.44 4.71
CA VAL A 41 9.32 -10.25 4.13
C VAL A 41 9.35 -10.61 2.65
N THR A 42 8.45 -11.48 2.22
CA THR A 42 8.28 -11.93 0.83
C THR A 42 6.86 -11.70 0.32
N ALA A 43 6.72 -11.61 -1.00
CA ALA A 43 5.43 -11.57 -1.67
C ALA A 43 5.07 -12.97 -2.18
N ASP A 44 3.88 -13.47 -1.83
CA ASP A 44 3.35 -14.73 -2.34
C ASP A 44 2.55 -14.46 -3.63
N MET A 45 3.26 -14.55 -4.76
CA MET A 45 2.69 -14.36 -6.10
C MET A 45 1.78 -15.50 -6.57
N ASN A 46 1.76 -16.61 -5.84
CA ASN A 46 0.91 -17.77 -6.15
C ASN A 46 -0.37 -17.75 -5.30
N SER A 47 -0.52 -16.78 -4.40
CA SER A 47 -1.68 -16.69 -3.54
C SER A 47 -2.95 -16.48 -4.37
N PRO A 48 -4.05 -17.21 -4.09
CA PRO A 48 -5.32 -17.02 -4.80
C PRO A 48 -5.89 -15.61 -4.58
N THR A 49 -5.49 -14.92 -3.50
CA THR A 49 -5.92 -13.54 -3.22
C THR A 49 -5.40 -12.55 -4.27
N LEU A 50 -4.33 -12.89 -4.99
CA LEU A 50 -3.75 -12.02 -6.02
C LEU A 50 -4.73 -11.79 -7.20
N GLN A 51 -5.63 -12.74 -7.48
CA GLN A 51 -6.70 -12.57 -8.47
C GLN A 51 -7.70 -11.47 -8.08
N GLN A 52 -7.75 -11.12 -6.80
CA GLN A 52 -8.55 -10.01 -6.26
C GLN A 52 -7.69 -8.75 -6.04
N CYS A 53 -6.48 -8.70 -6.61
CA CYS A 53 -5.51 -7.63 -6.41
C CYS A 53 -5.18 -7.41 -4.93
N LYS A 54 -5.14 -8.50 -4.16
CA LYS A 54 -4.69 -8.54 -2.77
C LYS A 54 -3.39 -9.34 -2.71
N LEU A 55 -2.28 -8.63 -2.59
CA LEU A 55 -0.95 -9.20 -2.45
C LEU A 55 -0.78 -9.75 -1.03
N LYS A 56 -0.43 -11.03 -0.94
CA LYS A 56 -0.08 -11.67 0.33
C LYS A 56 1.40 -11.42 0.62
N CYS A 57 1.66 -10.56 1.60
CA CYS A 57 3.00 -10.29 2.11
C CYS A 57 3.24 -11.18 3.34
N GLN A 58 4.19 -12.10 3.26
CA GLN A 58 4.45 -13.09 4.30
C GLN A 58 5.87 -12.99 4.85
N TYR A 59 6.05 -13.33 6.12
CA TYR A 59 7.36 -13.29 6.78
C TYR A 59 7.46 -14.40 7.84
N PRO A 60 8.66 -14.99 8.01
CA PRO A 60 8.90 -15.99 9.03
C PRO A 60 9.17 -15.33 10.39
N VAL A 61 8.62 -15.91 11.44
CA VAL A 61 8.90 -15.57 12.83
C VAL A 61 9.44 -16.82 13.53
N TYR A 62 10.54 -16.65 14.24
CA TYR A 62 11.18 -17.71 15.01
C TYR A 62 10.40 -17.96 16.30
N GLN A 63 9.91 -19.18 16.49
CA GLN A 63 9.22 -19.58 17.71
C GLN A 63 10.03 -20.62 18.49
N PRO A 64 10.53 -20.27 19.68
CA PRO A 64 11.18 -21.24 20.56
C PRO A 64 10.14 -22.17 21.18
N TYR A 65 10.51 -23.44 21.38
CA TYR A 65 9.74 -24.38 22.19
C TYR A 65 10.67 -25.32 22.95
N TYR A 66 10.21 -25.78 24.11
CA TYR A 66 10.94 -26.75 24.92
C TYR A 66 10.34 -28.14 24.72
N TYR A 67 11.20 -29.12 24.47
CA TYR A 67 10.82 -30.53 24.44
C TYR A 67 11.90 -31.35 25.12
N ASN A 68 11.52 -32.13 26.14
CA ASN A 68 12.44 -32.92 26.98
C ASN A 68 13.63 -32.11 27.54
N GLY A 69 13.39 -30.87 27.97
CA GLY A 69 14.43 -29.98 28.52
C GLY A 69 15.39 -29.37 27.49
N VAL A 70 15.25 -29.70 26.21
CA VAL A 70 16.03 -29.12 25.11
C VAL A 70 15.24 -27.99 24.45
N LEU A 71 15.91 -26.86 24.21
CA LEU A 71 15.35 -25.72 23.48
C LEU A 71 15.45 -25.98 21.98
N TYR A 72 14.31 -26.09 21.33
CA TYR A 72 14.18 -26.17 19.89
C TYR A 72 13.54 -24.90 19.36
N SER A 73 13.56 -24.78 18.04
CA SER A 73 12.93 -23.68 17.34
C SER A 73 12.43 -24.10 15.99
N TYR A 74 11.35 -23.45 15.55
CA TYR A 74 10.83 -23.60 14.21
C TYR A 74 10.37 -22.23 13.68
N TYR A 75 10.21 -22.15 12.37
CA TYR A 75 9.66 -20.97 11.73
C TYR A 75 8.15 -21.09 11.63
N VAL A 76 7.47 -20.01 12.03
CA VAL A 76 6.06 -19.80 11.74
C VAL A 76 5.93 -18.67 10.75
N TYR A 77 5.21 -18.90 9.66
CA TYR A 77 4.91 -17.87 8.68
C TYR A 77 3.66 -17.11 9.06
N TYR A 78 3.78 -15.79 9.13
CA TYR A 78 2.66 -14.87 9.24
C TYR A 78 2.49 -14.13 7.92
N TYR A 79 1.29 -13.62 7.67
CA TYR A 79 1.04 -12.81 6.49
C TYR A 79 0.08 -11.65 6.75
N GLN A 80 0.15 -10.67 5.85
CA GLN A 80 -0.79 -9.58 5.70
C GLN A 80 -1.21 -9.46 4.24
N LEU A 81 -2.48 -9.10 4.01
CA LEU A 81 -3.00 -8.83 2.68
C LEU A 81 -2.99 -7.32 2.43
N HIS A 82 -2.38 -6.90 1.34
CA HIS A 82 -2.29 -5.50 0.92
C HIS A 82 -2.86 -5.33 -0.49
N ASN A 83 -3.41 -4.16 -0.80
CA ASN A 83 -3.77 -3.85 -2.18
C ASN A 83 -2.51 -3.88 -3.05
N THR A 84 -2.60 -4.45 -4.24
CA THR A 84 -1.53 -4.33 -5.24
C THR A 84 -1.45 -2.89 -5.77
N LEU A 85 -0.30 -2.55 -6.33
CA LEU A 85 -0.14 -1.31 -7.10
C LEU A 85 -0.84 -1.44 -8.46
N ASP A 86 -1.31 -0.32 -9.00
CA ASP A 86 -1.83 -0.30 -10.38
C ASP A 86 -0.73 -0.76 -11.35
N TYR A 87 -1.13 -1.59 -12.32
CA TYR A 87 -0.31 -2.34 -13.27
C TYR A 87 0.59 -3.44 -12.68
N MET A 88 0.49 -3.78 -11.39
CA MET A 88 1.20 -4.94 -10.84
C MET A 88 0.64 -6.24 -11.45
N SER A 89 1.52 -7.16 -11.85
CA SER A 89 1.10 -8.45 -12.42
C SER A 89 0.28 -9.25 -11.42
N CYS A 90 -0.84 -9.80 -11.89
CA CYS A 90 -1.71 -10.70 -11.13
C CYS A 90 -1.91 -12.06 -11.80
N GLY A 91 -1.13 -12.34 -12.86
CA GLY A 91 -1.18 -13.57 -13.63
C GLY A 91 -0.59 -13.38 -15.02
N GLU A 92 -0.51 -14.47 -15.78
CA GLU A 92 -0.03 -14.42 -17.15
C GLU A 92 -0.90 -13.48 -18.01
N GLY A 93 -0.28 -12.46 -18.59
CA GLY A 93 -0.97 -11.46 -19.43
C GLY A 93 -1.98 -10.58 -18.67
N LYS A 94 -1.96 -10.58 -17.33
CA LYS A 94 -2.93 -9.85 -16.50
C LYS A 94 -2.26 -8.93 -15.49
N VAL A 95 -2.89 -7.79 -15.27
CA VAL A 95 -2.44 -6.77 -14.32
C VAL A 95 -3.61 -6.26 -13.47
N CYS A 96 -3.27 -5.74 -12.31
CA CYS A 96 -4.20 -5.08 -11.41
C CYS A 96 -4.44 -3.63 -11.84
N ILE A 97 -5.69 -3.27 -12.12
CA ILE A 97 -6.07 -1.89 -12.41
C ILE A 97 -7.26 -1.55 -11.51
N ARG A 98 -7.08 -0.56 -10.63
CA ARG A 98 -8.10 -0.11 -9.67
C ARG A 98 -8.66 -1.26 -8.82
N GLY A 99 -7.81 -2.21 -8.45
CA GLY A 99 -8.17 -3.36 -7.62
C GLY A 99 -8.82 -4.54 -8.37
N ILE A 100 -8.83 -4.54 -9.70
CA ILE A 100 -9.38 -5.62 -10.52
C ILE A 100 -8.25 -6.26 -11.34
N CYS A 101 -8.11 -7.58 -11.27
CA CYS A 101 -7.17 -8.34 -12.09
C CYS A 101 -7.77 -8.56 -13.48
N GLN A 102 -7.20 -7.93 -14.49
CA GLN A 102 -7.71 -7.95 -15.86
C GLN A 102 -6.59 -8.10 -16.87
N ASN A 103 -6.92 -8.48 -18.10
CA ASN A 103 -5.93 -8.60 -19.18
C ASN A 103 -5.26 -7.24 -19.42
N ILE A 104 -3.96 -7.27 -19.74
CA ILE A 104 -3.23 -6.07 -20.16
C ILE A 104 -3.98 -5.46 -21.36
N PRO A 105 -4.34 -4.17 -21.31
CA PRO A 105 -5.00 -3.52 -22.44
C PRO A 105 -4.12 -3.65 -23.70
N VAL A 106 -4.67 -4.29 -24.74
CA VAL A 106 -3.95 -4.69 -25.97
C VAL A 106 -3.45 -3.48 -26.78
N ASN A 107 -4.03 -2.29 -26.54
CA ASN A 107 -3.48 -1.04 -27.00
C ASN A 107 -2.52 -0.48 -25.94
N GLY A 108 -1.24 -0.80 -26.08
CA GLY A 108 -0.14 -0.06 -25.45
C GLY A 108 -0.01 1.39 -25.95
N SER A 109 -1.11 2.05 -26.32
CA SER A 109 -1.13 3.43 -26.76
C SER A 109 -2.18 4.19 -25.96
N ILE A 110 -1.67 4.95 -25.00
CA ILE A 110 -2.34 6.10 -24.40
C ILE A 110 -3.62 5.69 -23.66
N ALA A 111 -3.54 5.65 -22.32
CA ALA A 111 -4.69 6.07 -21.55
C ALA A 111 -4.99 7.51 -22.00
N THR A 112 -5.79 7.68 -23.05
CA THR A 112 -6.17 9.00 -23.55
C THR A 112 -7.00 9.58 -22.45
N ARG A 113 -6.33 10.37 -21.61
CA ARG A 113 -7.00 11.18 -20.63
C ARG A 113 -8.03 11.99 -21.42
N PRO A 114 -9.28 12.09 -20.96
CA PRO A 114 -10.16 13.13 -21.44
C PRO A 114 -9.37 14.45 -21.40
N ALA A 115 -9.28 15.15 -22.53
CA ALA A 115 -8.63 16.46 -22.60
C ALA A 115 -9.32 17.49 -21.68
N GLN A 116 -10.46 17.12 -21.11
CA GLN A 116 -11.30 17.97 -20.30
C GLN A 116 -10.92 17.84 -18.80
N PRO A 117 -10.62 18.96 -18.12
CA PRO A 117 -10.69 19.01 -16.67
C PRO A 117 -12.08 18.48 -16.21
N PRO A 118 -12.20 17.84 -15.04
CA PRO A 118 -13.51 17.47 -14.52
C PRO A 118 -14.41 18.72 -14.52
N THR A 119 -15.47 18.68 -15.32
CA THR A 119 -16.53 19.69 -15.33
C THR A 119 -16.98 19.91 -13.88
N GLN A 120 -16.99 21.17 -13.48
CA GLN A 120 -17.20 21.65 -12.12
C GLN A 120 -18.30 20.86 -11.40
N ARG A 121 -17.94 20.25 -10.27
CA ARG A 121 -18.90 19.69 -9.33
C ARG A 121 -19.71 20.88 -8.75
N PRO A 122 -21.05 20.83 -8.70
CA PRO A 122 -21.83 21.89 -8.06
C PRO A 122 -21.40 22.01 -6.60
N ILE A 123 -20.97 23.21 -6.22
CA ILE A 123 -20.54 23.55 -4.87
C ILE A 123 -21.80 23.83 -4.05
N THR A 124 -22.29 22.85 -3.31
CA THR A 124 -23.21 23.14 -2.20
C THR A 124 -22.37 23.43 -0.97
N THR A 125 -22.07 24.70 -0.73
CA THR A 125 -21.35 25.14 0.48
C THR A 125 -22.33 25.15 1.65
N THR A 126 -22.35 24.11 2.48
CA THR A 126 -22.88 24.22 3.84
C THR A 126 -21.81 24.91 4.68
N ALA A 127 -22.14 26.06 5.26
CA ALA A 127 -21.26 26.79 6.17
C ALA A 127 -20.92 25.90 7.38
N VAL A 128 -19.65 25.51 7.50
CA VAL A 128 -19.12 24.85 8.70
C VAL A 128 -18.54 25.93 9.60
N THR A 129 -19.15 26.08 10.77
CA THR A 129 -18.72 26.98 11.84
C THR A 129 -17.28 26.66 12.24
N THR A 130 -16.44 27.68 12.24
CA THR A 130 -15.01 27.62 12.54
C THR A 130 -14.77 27.23 14.00
N GLY A 131 -14.61 25.93 14.24
CA GLY A 131 -13.89 25.42 15.41
C GLY A 131 -12.41 25.36 15.08
N GLU A 132 -11.61 26.13 15.81
CA GLU A 132 -10.17 26.26 15.66
C GLU A 132 -9.48 24.91 15.90
N CYS A 133 -9.03 24.24 14.83
CA CYS A 133 -8.23 23.03 14.96
C CYS A 133 -6.81 23.39 15.40
N HIS A 134 -6.56 23.34 16.70
CA HIS A 134 -5.21 23.44 17.27
C HIS A 134 -4.44 22.16 16.95
N CYS A 135 -3.34 22.28 16.21
CA CYS A 135 -2.40 21.18 16.01
C CYS A 135 -1.21 21.41 16.95
N ASP A 136 -1.28 20.84 18.14
CA ASP A 136 -0.11 20.72 19.01
C ASP A 136 0.81 19.64 18.44
N CYS A 137 1.80 20.08 17.65
CA CYS A 137 2.96 19.24 17.39
C CYS A 137 3.78 19.14 18.68
N LEU A 138 3.46 18.17 19.52
CA LEU A 138 4.31 17.80 20.64
C LEU A 138 5.62 17.25 20.08
N THR A 139 6.69 18.03 20.22
CA THR A 139 8.06 17.56 20.06
C THR A 139 8.36 16.59 21.20
N THR A 140 8.15 15.30 20.97
CA THR A 140 8.50 14.27 21.96
C THR A 140 9.96 13.83 21.74
N PRO A 141 10.86 13.98 22.73
CA PRO A 141 12.19 13.38 22.66
C PRO A 141 12.07 11.85 22.70
N ALA A 142 12.97 11.17 22.01
CA ALA A 142 13.02 9.71 21.91
C ALA A 142 13.20 9.05 23.29
N ILE A 143 12.20 8.28 23.75
CA ILE A 143 12.36 7.22 24.76
C ILE A 143 11.43 6.02 24.41
N GLN A 144 11.97 4.85 24.70
CA GLN A 144 11.55 3.48 24.40
C GLN A 144 10.18 3.04 24.96
N ASN A 145 9.65 2.00 24.29
CA ASN A 145 8.70 0.97 24.74
C ASN A 145 7.25 1.36 25.05
N SER A 146 6.35 1.01 24.12
CA SER A 146 5.22 0.09 24.38
C SER A 146 4.41 -0.14 23.11
N ALA A 147 4.06 -1.40 22.84
CA ALA A 147 3.34 -1.87 21.66
C ALA A 147 1.90 -1.34 21.55
N PRO A 148 1.35 -1.16 20.34
CA PRO A 148 -0.08 -1.16 20.11
C PRO A 148 -0.55 -2.51 19.54
N THR A 149 -1.50 -3.09 20.25
CA THR A 149 -2.36 -4.21 19.87
C THR A 149 -3.14 -3.87 18.59
N GLY A 150 -3.23 -4.82 17.66
CA GLY A 150 -4.26 -4.79 16.61
C GLY A 150 -3.80 -5.05 15.17
N LEU A 151 -2.64 -5.66 14.94
CA LEU A 151 -2.32 -6.24 13.63
C LEU A 151 -3.09 -7.55 13.50
N GLN A 152 -4.02 -7.67 12.55
CA GLN A 152 -4.57 -8.98 12.17
C GLN A 152 -3.45 -9.79 11.51
N LEU A 153 -2.64 -10.43 12.35
CA LEU A 153 -1.67 -11.44 11.97
C LEU A 153 -2.44 -12.72 11.68
N GLN A 154 -2.45 -13.12 10.41
CA GLN A 154 -2.97 -14.42 10.01
C GLN A 154 -1.79 -15.38 9.84
N LYS A 155 -1.93 -16.60 10.39
CA LYS A 155 -0.93 -17.66 10.30
C LYS A 155 -1.06 -18.32 8.93
N ALA A 156 0.02 -18.40 8.17
CA ALA A 156 0.05 -19.23 6.98
C ALA A 156 0.21 -20.70 7.42
N TRP A 157 -0.67 -21.56 6.90
CA TRP A 157 -0.67 -23.00 7.16
C TRP A 157 0.49 -23.70 6.47
#